data_AF-A0A2A5GZ42-F1
#
_entry.id   AF-A0A2A5GZ42-F1
#
_cell.length_a   1.000
_cell.length_b   1.000
_cell.length_c   1.000
_cell.angle_alpha   90.00
_cell.angle_beta   90.00
_cell.angle_gamma   90.00
#
_symmetry.space_group_name_H-M   'P 1'
#
loop_
_entity.id
_entity.type
_entity.pdbx_description
1 polymer ?
#
loop_
_entity_poly.entity_id
_entity_poly.type
_entity_poly.pdbx_seq_one_letter_code
_entity_poly.pdbx_strand_id
1 'polypeptide(L)'
;MTTLLPQDQNDNPIPALRMKSGGAHNITVGASSTRNPTPFNAQTRVISLYTDAAAYIAFGDASVIATTNDHFFPAGIYYDVAIGGDQSAHYTHAAILQVSGSGTMHISEKE
;
A
#
# COMPACT_ATOMS: atom_id res chain seq x y z
N MET A 1 12.52 23.16 -22.75
CA MET A 1 11.12 23.17 -22.27
C MET A 1 11.14 22.66 -20.83
N THR A 2 10.61 23.42 -19.88
CA THR A 2 10.53 23.01 -18.47
C THR A 2 9.23 22.26 -18.23
N THR A 3 9.33 21.06 -17.66
CA THR A 3 8.17 20.28 -17.22
C THR A 3 7.63 20.89 -15.93
N LEU A 4 6.34 21.26 -15.93
CA LEU A 4 5.65 21.77 -14.74
C LEU A 4 4.89 20.60 -14.08
N LEU A 5 4.98 20.50 -12.76
CA LEU A 5 4.17 19.56 -11.97
C LEU A 5 2.78 20.15 -11.73
N PRO A 6 1.72 19.33 -11.60
CA PRO A 6 0.45 19.78 -11.04
C PRO A 6 0.69 20.39 -9.65
N GLN A 7 0.09 21.55 -9.38
CA GLN A 7 0.22 22.27 -8.10
C GLN A 7 -1.09 22.19 -7.31
N ASP A 8 -1.01 22.32 -5.98
CA ASP A 8 -2.19 22.45 -5.13
C ASP A 8 -2.77 23.87 -5.23
N GLN A 9 -3.85 24.14 -4.49
CA GLN A 9 -4.51 25.47 -4.45
C GLN A 9 -3.63 26.59 -3.85
N ASN A 10 -2.44 26.27 -3.34
CA ASN A 10 -1.47 27.17 -2.73
C ASN A 10 -0.15 27.23 -3.53
N ASP A 11 -0.16 26.83 -4.81
CA ASP A 11 1.01 26.79 -5.71
C ASP A 11 2.15 25.84 -5.27
N ASN A 12 1.91 24.94 -4.30
CA ASN A 12 2.89 23.92 -3.97
C ASN A 12 2.86 22.83 -5.04
N PRO A 13 4.00 22.42 -5.61
CA PRO A 13 4.06 21.24 -6.45
C PRO A 13 3.46 20.04 -5.70
N ILE A 14 2.37 19.47 -6.23
CA ILE A 14 1.85 18.21 -5.73
C ILE A 14 2.88 17.16 -6.13
N PRO A 15 3.44 16.40 -5.18
CA PRO A 15 4.34 15.32 -5.52
C PRO A 15 3.63 14.34 -6.45
N ALA A 16 4.04 14.29 -7.71
CA ALA A 16 3.92 13.08 -8.51
C ALA A 16 4.93 12.10 -7.91
N LEU A 17 4.55 11.48 -6.79
CA LEU A 17 5.46 10.64 -6.02
C LEU A 17 6.00 9.54 -6.93
N ARG A 18 7.33 9.39 -6.93
CA ARG A 18 7.96 8.30 -7.67
C ARG A 18 7.90 7.02 -6.85
N MET A 19 8.11 5.88 -7.51
CA MET A 19 8.34 4.64 -6.77
C MET A 19 9.70 4.71 -6.07
N LYS A 20 9.72 4.29 -4.81
CA LYS A 20 10.95 4.09 -4.06
C LYS A 20 11.80 3.01 -4.73
N SER A 21 13.12 3.18 -4.71
CA SER A 21 14.05 2.17 -5.21
C SER A 21 14.06 0.91 -4.34
N GLY A 22 14.39 -0.23 -4.96
CA GLY A 22 14.44 -1.54 -4.30
C GLY A 22 13.26 -2.48 -4.61
N GLY A 23 12.28 -2.02 -5.39
CA GLY A 23 11.14 -2.83 -5.82
C GLY A 23 9.99 -2.87 -4.82
N ALA A 24 8.92 -3.56 -5.20
CA ALA A 24 7.72 -3.70 -4.38
C ALA A 24 7.85 -4.83 -3.35
N HIS A 25 7.09 -4.70 -2.25
CA HIS A 25 6.81 -5.83 -1.38
C HIS A 25 5.82 -6.75 -2.10
N ASN A 26 6.14 -8.04 -2.20
CA ASN A 26 5.27 -9.04 -2.80
C ASN A 26 4.77 -9.97 -1.70
N ILE A 27 3.47 -9.94 -1.44
CA ILE A 27 2.82 -10.71 -0.37
C ILE A 27 1.88 -11.71 -1.03
N THR A 28 1.97 -12.98 -0.64
CA THR A 28 1.01 -13.99 -1.10
C THR A 28 -0.39 -13.68 -0.56
N VAL A 29 -1.36 -13.59 -1.46
CA VAL A 29 -2.79 -13.60 -1.13
C VAL A 29 -3.19 -15.06 -0.97
N GLY A 30 -3.42 -15.49 0.27
CA GLY A 30 -3.71 -16.89 0.59
C GLY A 30 -4.78 -17.07 1.67
N ALA A 31 -5.08 -18.33 1.98
CA ALA A 31 -6.13 -18.73 2.93
C ALA A 31 -5.85 -18.31 4.39
N SER A 32 -4.62 -17.90 4.68
CA SER A 32 -4.22 -17.36 5.97
C SER A 32 -3.67 -15.96 5.79
N SER A 33 -3.90 -15.12 6.79
CA SER A 33 -3.39 -13.74 6.75
C SER A 33 -1.87 -13.74 6.67
N THR A 34 -1.35 -13.05 5.66
CA THR A 34 0.08 -12.88 5.44
C THR A 34 0.38 -11.40 5.34
N ARG A 35 1.53 -10.96 5.88
CA ARG A 35 1.96 -9.56 5.85
C ARG A 35 3.35 -9.42 5.24
N ASN A 36 3.75 -8.19 4.89
CA ASN A 36 5.12 -7.92 4.50
C ASN A 36 6.07 -8.31 5.65
N PRO A 37 7.16 -9.06 5.38
CA PRO A 37 8.06 -9.54 6.42
C PRO A 37 8.97 -8.44 6.99
N THR A 38 9.25 -7.41 6.19
CA THR A 38 10.02 -6.23 6.58
C THR A 38 9.10 -5.01 6.59
N PRO A 39 9.21 -4.13 7.60
CA PRO A 39 8.37 -2.95 7.67
C PRO A 39 8.58 -2.03 6.46
N PHE A 40 7.56 -1.26 6.12
CA PHE A 40 7.72 -0.09 5.26
C PHE A 40 8.75 0.87 5.85
N ASN A 41 9.39 1.64 4.98
CA ASN A 41 10.36 2.64 5.37
C ASN A 41 9.70 3.71 6.25
N ALA A 42 10.41 4.16 7.29
CA ALA A 42 9.88 5.08 8.30
C ALA A 42 9.49 6.46 7.73
N GLN A 43 9.96 6.80 6.53
CA GLN A 43 9.66 8.04 5.82
C GLN A 43 8.57 7.89 4.76
N THR A 44 8.20 6.66 4.38
CA THR A 44 7.10 6.44 3.44
C THR A 44 5.78 6.89 4.05
N ARG A 45 4.95 7.53 3.24
CA ARG A 45 3.63 8.05 3.66
C ARG A 45 2.50 7.54 2.78
N VAL A 46 2.83 7.16 1.55
CA VAL A 46 1.90 6.65 0.55
C VAL A 46 2.47 5.37 -0.03
N ILE A 47 1.62 4.40 -0.26
CA ILE A 47 1.94 3.17 -0.99
C ILE A 47 0.96 3.00 -2.13
N SER A 48 1.40 2.35 -3.19
CA SER A 48 0.53 1.82 -4.22
C SER A 48 0.27 0.34 -4.01
N LEU A 49 -0.97 -0.08 -4.26
CA LEU A 49 -1.43 -1.45 -4.17
C LEU A 49 -1.85 -1.94 -5.55
N TYR A 50 -1.46 -3.15 -5.88
CA TYR A 50 -2.01 -3.90 -7.00
C TYR A 50 -2.07 -5.38 -6.64
N THR A 51 -3.13 -6.07 -7.03
CA THR A 51 -3.27 -7.51 -6.80
C THR A 51 -3.88 -8.21 -8.00
N ASP A 52 -3.47 -9.45 -8.23
CA ASP A 52 -4.03 -10.36 -9.25
C ASP A 52 -5.29 -11.10 -8.75
N ALA A 53 -5.52 -11.15 -7.43
CA ALA A 53 -6.67 -11.80 -6.79
C ALA A 53 -7.30 -10.90 -5.72
N ALA A 54 -8.63 -10.95 -5.58
CA ALA A 54 -9.35 -10.14 -4.61
C ALA A 54 -8.98 -10.53 -3.16
N ALA A 55 -8.77 -9.53 -2.31
CA ALA A 55 -8.24 -9.71 -0.97
C ALA A 55 -8.94 -8.82 0.06
N TYR A 56 -8.86 -9.21 1.32
CA TYR A 56 -9.08 -8.33 2.47
C TYR A 56 -7.74 -7.75 2.93
N ILE A 57 -7.70 -6.45 3.19
CA ILE A 57 -6.48 -5.71 3.54
C ILE A 57 -6.65 -4.97 4.86
N ALA A 58 -5.67 -5.11 5.75
CA ALA A 58 -5.55 -4.34 6.98
C ALA A 58 -4.15 -3.70 7.08
N PHE A 59 -4.08 -2.48 7.62
CA PHE A 59 -2.82 -1.78 7.89
C PHE A 59 -2.58 -1.66 9.39
N GLY A 60 -1.33 -1.82 9.81
CA GLY A 60 -0.98 -1.81 11.23
C GLY A 60 0.52 -1.91 11.50
N ASP A 61 0.86 -2.49 12.64
CA ASP A 61 2.23 -2.79 13.04
C ASP A 61 2.62 -4.25 12.72
N ALA A 62 3.75 -4.72 13.26
CA ALA A 62 4.25 -6.08 13.03
C ALA A 62 3.33 -7.20 13.55
N SER A 63 2.25 -6.87 14.26
CA SER A 63 1.24 -7.81 14.77
C SER A 63 -0.07 -7.80 13.96
N VAL A 64 -0.20 -6.95 12.93
CA VAL A 64 -1.44 -6.83 12.15
C VAL A 64 -1.82 -8.16 11.48
N ILE A 65 -3.11 -8.49 11.57
CA ILE A 65 -3.75 -9.67 10.98
C ILE A 65 -4.99 -9.20 10.22
N ALA A 66 -5.08 -9.54 8.95
CA ALA A 66 -6.26 -9.31 8.13
C ALA A 66 -7.31 -10.42 8.32
N THR A 67 -8.56 -10.00 8.35
CA THR A 67 -9.75 -10.82 8.58
C THR A 67 -10.81 -10.52 7.51
N THR A 68 -11.89 -11.28 7.47
CA THR A 68 -13.00 -11.06 6.53
C THR A 68 -13.83 -9.81 6.82
N ASN A 69 -13.58 -9.14 7.94
CA ASN A 69 -14.24 -7.88 8.32
C ASN A 69 -13.46 -6.64 7.85
N ASP A 70 -12.24 -6.82 7.35
CA ASP A 70 -11.39 -5.73 6.88
C ASP A 70 -11.77 -5.29 5.46
N HIS A 71 -11.05 -4.30 4.93
CA HIS A 71 -11.39 -3.69 3.66
C HIS A 71 -11.20 -4.66 2.50
N PHE A 72 -12.28 -4.85 1.72
CA PHE A 72 -12.20 -5.55 0.44
C PHE A 72 -11.41 -4.72 -0.59
N PHE A 73 -10.46 -5.37 -1.25
CA PHE A 73 -9.70 -4.83 -2.35
C PHE A 73 -9.84 -5.72 -3.59
N PRO A 74 -10.31 -5.17 -4.73
CA PRO A 74 -10.55 -5.94 -5.94
C PRO A 74 -9.25 -6.31 -6.68
N ALA A 75 -9.31 -7.41 -7.43
CA ALA A 75 -8.26 -7.79 -8.38
C ALA A 75 -8.17 -6.83 -9.57
N GLY A 76 -6.96 -6.67 -10.11
CA GLY A 76 -6.73 -5.94 -11.36
C GLY A 76 -6.76 -4.42 -11.25
N ILE A 77 -6.86 -3.86 -10.04
CA ILE A 77 -6.89 -2.41 -9.81
C ILE A 77 -5.58 -1.96 -9.15
N TYR A 78 -5.03 -0.87 -9.68
CA TYR A 78 -3.91 -0.15 -9.10
C TYR A 78 -4.44 1.05 -8.30
N TYR A 79 -4.12 1.14 -7.02
CA TYR A 79 -4.66 2.19 -6.15
C TYR A 79 -3.64 2.70 -5.14
N ASP A 80 -3.67 4.00 -4.85
CA ASP A 80 -2.78 4.63 -3.87
C ASP A 80 -3.50 4.84 -2.54
N VAL A 81 -2.83 4.49 -1.44
CA VAL A 81 -3.34 4.71 -0.09
C VAL A 81 -2.30 5.40 0.78
N ALA A 82 -2.77 6.30 1.65
CA ALA A 82 -1.94 6.88 2.68
C ALA A 82 -1.79 5.89 3.85
N ILE A 83 -0.56 5.69 4.30
CA ILE A 83 -0.21 4.88 5.47
C ILE A 83 0.38 5.71 6.61
N GLY A 84 0.59 7.02 6.41
CA GLY A 84 1.10 7.92 7.44
C GLY A 84 0.91 9.39 7.07
N GLY A 85 1.06 10.26 8.07
CA GLY A 85 0.99 11.71 7.93
C GLY A 85 1.16 12.39 9.29
N ASP A 86 1.43 13.69 9.32
CA ASP A 86 1.82 14.40 10.55
C ASP A 86 0.76 14.39 11.66
N GLN A 87 -0.50 14.06 11.32
CA GLN A 87 -1.62 13.95 12.26
C GLN A 87 -2.33 12.59 12.21
N SER A 88 -1.71 11.59 11.58
CA SER A 88 -2.31 10.27 11.37
C SER A 88 -1.38 9.16 11.84
N ALA A 89 -1.95 8.00 12.19
CA ALA A 89 -1.18 6.80 12.49
C ALA A 89 -0.25 6.46 11.30
N HIS A 90 0.99 6.10 11.60
CA HIS A 90 1.94 5.63 10.61
C HIS A 90 2.05 4.10 10.68
N TYR A 91 1.44 3.42 9.72
CA TYR A 91 1.45 1.97 9.61
C TYR A 91 2.74 1.48 8.96
N THR A 92 3.31 0.42 9.53
CA THR A 92 4.57 -0.17 9.07
C THR A 92 4.35 -1.47 8.29
N HIS A 93 3.15 -2.05 8.39
CA HIS A 93 2.81 -3.32 7.77
C HIS A 93 1.42 -3.29 7.15
N ALA A 94 1.24 -4.12 6.13
CA ALA A 94 -0.04 -4.46 5.52
C ALA A 94 -0.22 -5.98 5.61
N ALA A 95 -1.33 -6.42 6.19
CA ALA A 95 -1.75 -7.81 6.18
C ALA A 95 -2.82 -8.03 5.12
N ILE A 96 -2.74 -9.18 4.46
CA ILE A 96 -3.53 -9.56 3.30
C ILE A 96 -4.13 -10.96 3.54
N LEU A 97 -5.42 -11.11 3.26
CA LEU A 97 -6.14 -12.38 3.33
C LEU A 97 -6.93 -12.58 2.03
N GLN A 98 -6.94 -13.78 1.46
CA GLN A 98 -7.72 -14.05 0.26
C GLN A 98 -9.23 -13.92 0.52
N VAL A 99 -9.97 -13.46 -0.48
CA VAL A 99 -11.44 -13.55 -0.47
C VAL A 99 -11.88 -14.96 -0.88
N SER A 100 -11.36 -15.47 -1.99
CA SER A 100 -11.73 -16.79 -2.52
C SER A 100 -10.65 -17.47 -3.38
N GLY A 101 -9.77 -16.69 -4.01
CA GLY A 101 -8.68 -17.19 -4.86
C GLY A 101 -7.31 -16.73 -4.38
N SER A 102 -6.29 -17.52 -4.67
CA SER A 102 -4.89 -17.19 -4.36
C SER A 102 -4.28 -16.23 -5.38
N GLY A 103 -3.27 -15.49 -4.94
CA GLY A 103 -2.60 -14.49 -5.78
C GLY A 103 -1.39 -13.85 -5.11
N THR A 104 -0.98 -12.70 -5.64
CA THR A 104 0.09 -11.84 -5.14
C THR A 104 -0.39 -10.39 -5.04
N MET A 105 -0.26 -9.84 -3.83
CA MET A 105 -0.37 -8.41 -3.58
C MET A 105 1.01 -7.77 -3.77
N HIS A 106 1.07 -6.80 -4.67
CA HIS A 106 2.22 -5.96 -4.92
C HIS A 106 2.03 -4.61 -4.23
N ILE A 107 2.92 -4.27 -3.30
CA ILE A 107 2.89 -3.01 -2.55
C ILE A 107 4.15 -2.21 -2.86
N SER A 108 3.97 -1.09 -3.56
CA SER A 108 5.07 -0.20 -3.94
C SER A 108 5.09 1.02 -3.02
N GLU A 109 6.20 1.23 -2.31
CA GLU A 109 6.40 2.44 -1.53
C GLU A 109 6.66 3.65 -2.44
N LYS A 110 6.11 4.81 -2.06
CA LYS A 110 6.24 6.07 -2.81
C LYS A 110 7.03 7.12 -2.02
N GLU A 111 7.83 7.91 -2.74
CA GLU A 111 8.68 9.01 -2.22
C GLU A 111 8.70 10.24 -3.12
#